data_AF-A0A554R012-F1
#
_entry.id   AF-A0A554R012-F1
#
_cell.length_a   1.000
_cell.length_b   1.000
_cell.length_c   1.000
_cell.angle_alpha   90.00
_cell.angle_beta   90.00
_cell.angle_gamma   90.00
#
_symmetry.space_group_name_H-M   'P 1'
#
loop_
_entity.id
_entity.type
_entity.pdbx_description
1 polymer ?
#
loop_
_entity_poly.entity_id
_entity_poly.type
_entity_poly.pdbx_seq_one_letter_code
_entity_poly.pdbx_strand_id
1 'polypeptide(L)'
;MSYLRRKLVRTDVKWMESTGALKPSTLDSVMRRLSRAADHGVLWMVIAGVLALIGGKPRRAAARGMLALAGSSALANGVLKPLFPRRRPPVRAWLNPKRGVEFPTSSSFPSGHSASAAAFTTAVAMESPVAGAVLAPLAAAVAYSRVHNGVHWPSDVFAGIAVGGAVAAGTRKWWAVRDEEPADLGPECVVPALPGGEGLVVFTNPGSGSEDDGIVDAIRKSLPAAVIVEFDPDIDFDKQIEAKIGESKPQAVGVCGGDGTVVTVADAATRHDLPLAVFPGGTLNHFARDVGVANVEETVTAVESGQAAFVDHAVVTTDTGVTARFLNTASLGGYPDAVRLREKWEPRFGKWPAAGAAMIRVLAAAEPMRVTIDGTDNNIWMLFVGNGRYSPGDQVPMSRPELNRGLLDVRYLRADRKFSRIRLLFAAATGTLGSSPVYVRELVPALTVQVNEESVAIATDGEVVADARRFDFETEPAAVAVYRITKN
;
A
#
# COMPACT_ATOMS: atom_id res chain seq x y z
N MET A 1 -38.59 16.36 -24.49
CA MET A 1 -38.10 15.94 -23.13
C MET A 1 -38.71 14.59 -22.79
N SER A 2 -37.90 13.61 -22.38
CA SER A 2 -38.38 12.28 -21.97
C SER A 2 -39.36 12.36 -20.78
N TYR A 3 -40.30 11.43 -20.69
CA TYR A 3 -41.28 11.32 -19.60
C TYR A 3 -40.62 11.33 -18.21
N LEU A 4 -39.51 10.59 -18.07
CA LEU A 4 -38.68 10.52 -16.86
C LEU A 4 -38.15 11.89 -16.42
N ARG A 5 -37.63 12.69 -17.36
CA ARG A 5 -37.11 14.04 -17.05
C ARG A 5 -38.21 14.96 -16.52
N ARG A 6 -39.42 14.87 -17.07
CA ARG A 6 -40.58 15.66 -16.59
C ARG A 6 -41.04 15.23 -15.20
N LYS A 7 -41.06 13.93 -14.91
CA LYS A 7 -41.39 13.39 -13.58
C LYS A 7 -40.37 13.81 -12.52
N LEU A 8 -39.09 13.78 -12.86
CA LEU A 8 -38.00 14.20 -11.98
C LEU A 8 -38.08 15.70 -11.64
N VAL A 9 -38.26 16.56 -12.65
CA VAL A 9 -38.44 18.01 -12.44
C VAL A 9 -39.65 18.32 -11.57
N ARG A 10 -40.79 17.65 -11.78
CA ARG A 10 -41.98 17.82 -10.93
C ARG A 10 -41.71 17.45 -9.46
N THR A 11 -40.93 16.40 -9.24
CA THR A 11 -40.58 15.94 -7.89
C THR A 11 -39.66 16.93 -7.20
N ASP A 12 -38.63 17.38 -7.92
CA ASP A 12 -37.71 18.43 -7.45
C ASP A 12 -38.44 19.72 -7.09
N VAL A 13 -39.41 20.15 -7.91
CA VAL A 13 -40.24 21.32 -7.64
C VAL A 13 -41.02 21.14 -6.34
N LYS A 14 -41.78 20.05 -6.17
CA LYS A 14 -42.55 19.79 -4.93
C LYS A 14 -41.70 19.83 -3.66
N TRP A 15 -40.48 19.29 -3.73
CA TRP A 15 -39.53 19.32 -2.62
C TRP A 15 -39.07 20.74 -2.31
N MET A 16 -38.73 21.52 -3.34
CA MET A 16 -38.35 22.93 -3.19
C MET A 16 -39.49 23.79 -2.65
N GLU A 17 -40.74 23.52 -3.05
CA GLU A 17 -41.92 24.19 -2.51
C GLU A 17 -42.09 23.89 -1.00
N SER A 18 -41.88 22.63 -0.62
CA SER A 18 -41.98 22.18 0.78
C SER A 18 -40.92 22.82 1.67
N THR A 19 -39.66 22.89 1.21
CA THR A 19 -38.58 23.56 1.96
C THR A 19 -38.72 25.09 1.93
N GLY A 20 -39.38 25.62 0.89
CA GLY A 20 -39.74 27.03 0.74
C GLY A 20 -40.82 27.49 1.71
N ALA A 21 -41.75 26.60 2.06
CA ALA A 21 -42.83 26.88 3.01
C ALA A 21 -42.36 26.96 4.48
N LEU A 22 -41.14 26.53 4.78
CA LEU A 22 -40.58 26.60 6.15
C LEU A 22 -40.35 28.05 6.58
N LYS A 23 -40.83 28.40 7.78
CA LYS A 23 -40.64 29.73 8.37
C LYS A 23 -39.15 30.03 8.59
N PRO A 24 -38.71 31.29 8.41
CA PRO A 24 -37.34 31.68 8.72
C PRO A 24 -36.97 31.35 10.18
N SER A 25 -35.79 30.82 10.41
CA SER A 25 -35.32 30.41 11.74
C SER A 25 -33.80 30.50 11.88
N THR A 26 -33.29 30.27 13.09
CA THR A 26 -31.84 30.19 13.36
C THR A 26 -31.14 29.14 12.51
N LEU A 27 -31.88 28.10 12.07
CA LEU A 27 -31.41 27.08 11.14
C LEU A 27 -30.91 27.67 9.82
N ASP A 28 -31.52 28.75 9.31
CA ASP A 28 -31.08 29.39 8.06
C ASP A 28 -29.66 29.96 8.19
N SER A 29 -29.34 30.55 9.34
CA SER A 29 -27.99 31.08 9.63
C SER A 29 -26.97 29.95 9.77
N VAL A 30 -27.34 28.86 10.46
CA VAL A 30 -26.50 27.67 10.61
C VAL A 30 -26.23 27.03 9.25
N MET A 31 -27.25 26.80 8.43
CA MET A 31 -27.12 26.20 7.10
C MET A 31 -26.30 27.08 6.15
N ARG A 32 -26.41 28.40 6.26
CA ARG A 32 -25.57 29.33 5.49
C ARG A 32 -24.10 29.24 5.91
N ARG A 33 -23.80 29.28 7.21
CA ARG A 33 -22.42 29.15 7.72
C ARG A 33 -21.82 27.80 7.35
N LEU A 34 -22.60 26.72 7.47
CA LEU A 34 -22.17 25.38 7.09
C LEU A 34 -21.87 25.28 5.59
N SER A 35 -22.71 25.87 4.73
CA SER A 35 -22.45 25.92 3.28
C SER A 35 -21.14 26.65 2.96
N ARG A 36 -20.88 27.78 3.62
CA ARG A 36 -19.64 28.55 3.45
C ARG A 36 -18.40 27.81 3.94
N ALA A 37 -18.50 27.13 5.08
CA ALA A 37 -17.40 26.33 5.60
C ALA A 37 -17.04 25.17 4.65
N ALA A 38 -18.03 24.64 3.93
CA ALA A 38 -17.84 23.60 2.93
C ALA A 38 -17.36 24.14 1.56
N ASP A 39 -17.27 25.46 1.36
CA ASP A 39 -16.73 26.02 0.13
C ASP A 39 -15.25 25.66 -0.04
N HIS A 40 -14.85 25.40 -1.28
CA HIS A 40 -13.49 24.97 -1.66
C HIS A 40 -12.97 23.73 -0.90
N GLY A 41 -13.84 22.99 -0.20
CA GLY A 41 -13.44 21.82 0.58
C GLY A 41 -12.74 22.13 1.90
N VAL A 42 -12.72 23.38 2.38
CA VAL A 42 -11.97 23.82 3.58
C VAL A 42 -12.36 23.00 4.81
N LEU A 43 -13.64 22.82 5.06
CA LEU A 43 -14.15 21.98 6.16
C LEU A 43 -13.50 20.59 6.17
N TRP A 44 -13.43 19.93 5.01
CA TRP A 44 -12.89 18.59 4.87
C TRP A 44 -11.36 18.57 5.02
N MET A 45 -10.67 19.62 4.54
CA MET A 45 -9.22 19.77 4.74
C MET A 45 -8.85 19.93 6.21
N VAL A 46 -9.64 20.68 6.98
CA VAL A 46 -9.45 20.83 8.43
C VAL A 46 -9.65 19.48 9.14
N ILE A 47 -10.72 18.76 8.81
CA ILE A 47 -10.98 17.42 9.37
C ILE A 47 -9.86 16.45 9.01
N ALA A 48 -9.36 16.49 7.76
CA ALA A 48 -8.22 15.69 7.33
C ALA A 48 -6.96 16.01 8.14
N GLY A 49 -6.70 17.30 8.41
CA GLY A 49 -5.58 17.73 9.26
C GLY A 49 -5.67 17.14 10.67
N VAL A 50 -6.83 17.21 11.31
CA VAL A 50 -7.06 16.61 12.64
C VAL A 50 -6.84 15.10 12.61
N LEU A 51 -7.43 14.40 11.64
CA LEU A 51 -7.25 12.96 11.47
C LEU A 51 -5.77 12.57 11.20
N ALA A 52 -5.03 13.41 10.47
CA ALA A 52 -3.61 13.21 10.19
C ALA A 52 -2.72 13.32 11.44
N LEU A 53 -3.07 14.22 12.36
CA LEU A 53 -2.35 14.41 13.63
C LEU A 53 -2.51 13.21 14.59
N ILE A 54 -3.66 12.53 14.57
CA ILE A 54 -3.90 11.35 15.42
C ILE A 54 -2.99 10.16 15.04
N GLY A 55 -2.60 10.03 13.77
CA GLY A 55 -1.77 8.92 13.30
C GLY A 55 -2.55 7.66 12.94
N GLY A 56 -1.85 6.58 12.62
CA GLY A 56 -2.43 5.25 12.34
C GLY A 56 -3.57 5.23 11.29
N LYS A 57 -4.65 4.50 11.61
CA LYS A 57 -5.84 4.37 10.75
C LYS A 57 -6.50 5.74 10.44
N PRO A 58 -6.66 6.67 11.40
CA PRO A 58 -7.12 8.04 11.12
C PRO A 58 -6.28 8.80 10.07
N ARG A 59 -4.94 8.74 10.14
CA ARG A 59 -4.07 9.43 9.16
C ARG A 59 -4.26 8.87 7.76
N ARG A 60 -4.41 7.55 7.64
CA ARG A 60 -4.70 6.88 6.36
C ARG A 60 -6.09 7.28 5.82
N ALA A 61 -7.08 7.36 6.71
CA ALA A 61 -8.42 7.87 6.40
C ALA A 61 -8.39 9.30 5.86
N ALA A 62 -7.57 10.17 6.45
CA ALA A 62 -7.37 11.55 6.00
C ALA A 62 -6.82 11.60 4.56
N ALA A 63 -5.75 10.85 4.29
CA ALA A 63 -5.12 10.80 2.97
C ALA A 63 -6.09 10.28 1.90
N ARG A 64 -6.78 9.17 2.18
CA ARG A 64 -7.77 8.58 1.27
C ARG A 64 -8.97 9.52 1.06
N GLY A 65 -9.43 10.17 2.13
CA GLY A 65 -10.49 11.17 2.09
C GLY A 65 -10.15 12.36 1.18
N MET A 66 -8.93 12.89 1.31
CA MET A 66 -8.42 14.00 0.48
C MET A 66 -8.31 13.60 -1.00
N LEU A 67 -7.80 12.40 -1.29
CA LEU A 67 -7.74 11.88 -2.66
C LEU A 67 -9.13 11.73 -3.28
N ALA A 68 -10.08 11.15 -2.53
CA ALA A 68 -11.46 11.00 -3.00
C ALA A 68 -12.15 12.36 -3.21
N LEU A 69 -11.92 13.32 -2.32
CA LEU A 69 -12.42 14.69 -2.45
C LEU A 69 -11.88 15.38 -3.71
N ALA A 70 -10.58 15.29 -3.95
CA ALA A 70 -9.93 15.88 -5.11
C ALA A 70 -10.46 15.26 -6.41
N GLY A 71 -10.51 13.93 -6.48
CA GLY A 71 -11.05 13.20 -7.63
C GLY A 71 -12.53 13.52 -7.89
N SER A 72 -13.34 13.61 -6.84
CA SER A 72 -14.76 13.96 -6.95
C SER A 72 -14.96 15.40 -7.41
N SER A 73 -14.15 16.34 -6.92
CA SER A 73 -14.19 17.73 -7.37
C SER A 73 -13.79 17.85 -8.84
N ALA A 74 -12.72 17.17 -9.27
CA ALA A 74 -12.28 17.16 -10.66
C ALA A 74 -13.35 16.57 -11.59
N LEU A 75 -13.95 15.44 -11.21
CA LEU A 75 -15.01 14.81 -12.00
C LEU A 75 -16.28 15.65 -12.05
N ALA A 76 -16.77 16.12 -10.89
CA ALA A 76 -18.01 16.90 -10.82
C ALA A 76 -17.87 18.26 -11.51
N ASN A 77 -16.80 19.02 -11.22
CA ASN A 77 -16.64 20.38 -11.71
C ASN A 77 -15.96 20.44 -13.08
N GLY A 78 -14.97 19.60 -13.34
CA GLY A 78 -14.18 19.63 -14.58
C GLY A 78 -14.80 18.84 -15.74
N VAL A 79 -15.60 17.81 -15.46
CA VAL A 79 -16.14 16.91 -16.49
C VAL A 79 -17.66 16.95 -16.56
N LEU A 80 -18.35 16.64 -15.46
CA LEU A 80 -19.81 16.47 -15.47
C LEU A 80 -20.57 17.79 -15.64
N LYS A 81 -20.14 18.86 -14.95
CA LYS A 81 -20.77 20.19 -15.08
C LYS A 81 -20.75 20.74 -16.51
N PRO A 82 -19.63 20.67 -17.25
CA PRO A 82 -19.59 21.05 -18.67
C PRO A 82 -20.46 20.17 -19.58
N LEU A 83 -20.49 18.85 -19.34
CA LEU A 83 -21.21 17.91 -20.19
C LEU A 83 -22.74 17.93 -19.98
N PHE A 84 -23.19 18.23 -18.76
CA PHE A 84 -24.61 18.18 -18.37
C PHE A 84 -25.08 19.52 -17.78
N PRO A 85 -25.15 20.59 -18.60
CA PRO A 85 -25.58 21.89 -18.12
C PRO A 85 -27.04 21.85 -17.64
N ARG A 86 -27.26 22.27 -16.40
CA ARG A 86 -28.62 22.36 -15.81
C ARG A 86 -28.81 23.72 -15.15
N ARG A 87 -29.95 24.34 -15.43
CA ARG A 87 -30.38 25.59 -14.78
C ARG A 87 -30.72 25.35 -13.31
N ARG A 88 -30.27 26.26 -12.44
CA ARG A 88 -30.58 26.29 -11.00
C ARG A 88 -32.09 26.54 -10.77
N PRO A 89 -32.62 26.20 -9.58
CA PRO A 89 -33.98 26.57 -9.19
C PRO A 89 -34.27 28.07 -9.37
N PRO A 90 -35.45 28.46 -9.90
CA PRO A 90 -35.76 29.86 -10.16
C PRO A 90 -35.89 30.68 -8.86
N VAL A 91 -35.06 31.72 -8.80
CA VAL A 91 -34.78 32.62 -7.66
C VAL A 91 -36.01 33.34 -7.10
N ARG A 92 -36.95 33.75 -7.96
CA ARG A 92 -38.03 34.70 -7.61
C ARG A 92 -39.32 34.06 -7.11
N ALA A 93 -39.50 32.75 -7.31
CA ALA A 93 -40.75 32.11 -6.92
C ALA A 93 -40.71 31.50 -5.51
N TRP A 94 -39.52 31.23 -4.94
CA TRP A 94 -39.46 30.41 -3.71
C TRP A 94 -38.53 30.88 -2.58
N LEU A 95 -37.26 31.31 -2.76
CA LEU A 95 -36.36 31.26 -1.58
C LEU A 95 -35.14 32.20 -1.48
N ASN A 96 -34.71 32.94 -2.51
CA ASN A 96 -33.38 33.55 -2.45
C ASN A 96 -33.22 34.80 -1.56
N PRO A 97 -34.14 35.79 -1.56
CA PRO A 97 -33.90 37.03 -0.83
C PRO A 97 -33.87 36.86 0.70
N LYS A 98 -34.52 35.82 1.23
CA LYS A 98 -34.67 35.60 2.68
C LYS A 98 -33.54 34.78 3.34
N ARG A 99 -32.75 34.01 2.57
CA ARG A 99 -31.72 33.09 3.13
C ARG A 99 -30.26 33.55 2.92
N GLY A 100 -30.00 34.49 2.01
CA GLY A 100 -28.75 35.29 1.98
C GLY A 100 -27.47 34.55 1.56
N VAL A 101 -27.53 33.69 0.55
CA VAL A 101 -26.36 32.98 -0.03
C VAL A 101 -26.06 33.54 -1.42
N GLU A 102 -24.79 33.78 -1.72
CA GLU A 102 -24.34 34.28 -3.03
C GLU A 102 -24.58 33.23 -4.12
N PHE A 103 -25.09 33.67 -5.28
CA PHE A 103 -25.52 32.75 -6.34
C PHE A 103 -24.33 32.31 -7.20
N PRO A 104 -24.05 30.99 -7.30
CA PRO A 104 -22.96 30.53 -8.15
C PRO A 104 -23.36 30.66 -9.63
N THR A 105 -22.47 31.22 -10.44
CA THR A 105 -22.64 31.39 -11.89
C THR A 105 -22.51 30.08 -12.68
N SER A 106 -21.92 29.04 -12.08
CA SER A 106 -21.71 27.73 -12.70
C SER A 106 -22.99 26.88 -12.79
N SER A 107 -22.97 25.85 -13.66
CA SER A 107 -24.01 24.80 -13.75
C SER A 107 -24.41 24.23 -12.38
N SER A 108 -25.69 23.86 -12.24
CA SER A 108 -26.27 23.27 -11.03
C SER A 108 -25.98 21.77 -10.87
N PHE A 109 -25.77 21.04 -11.97
CA PHE A 109 -25.64 19.58 -11.94
C PHE A 109 -24.21 19.12 -12.23
N PRO A 110 -23.67 18.13 -11.49
CA PRO A 110 -24.13 17.69 -10.16
C PRO A 110 -23.72 18.69 -9.06
N SER A 111 -24.25 18.51 -7.84
CA SER A 111 -23.84 19.31 -6.68
C SER A 111 -22.41 18.97 -6.23
N GLY A 112 -21.47 19.88 -6.46
CA GLY A 112 -20.05 19.71 -6.08
C GLY A 112 -19.84 19.53 -4.58
N HIS A 113 -20.47 20.36 -3.73
CA HIS A 113 -20.39 20.22 -2.26
C HIS A 113 -20.87 18.86 -1.78
N SER A 114 -21.99 18.37 -2.34
CA SER A 114 -22.55 17.07 -1.96
C SER A 114 -21.64 15.93 -2.43
N ALA A 115 -21.04 16.07 -3.61
CA ALA A 115 -20.07 15.10 -4.13
C ALA A 115 -18.80 15.05 -3.28
N SER A 116 -18.19 16.18 -2.96
CA SER A 116 -17.01 16.24 -2.09
C SER A 116 -17.30 15.73 -0.67
N ALA A 117 -18.45 16.09 -0.09
CA ALA A 117 -18.86 15.61 1.24
C ALA A 117 -19.02 14.09 1.29
N ALA A 118 -19.73 13.53 0.31
CA ALA A 118 -19.92 12.08 0.19
C ALA A 118 -18.60 11.36 -0.10
N ALA A 119 -17.76 11.90 -0.99
CA ALA A 119 -16.48 11.31 -1.34
C ALA A 119 -15.55 11.22 -0.13
N PHE A 120 -15.34 12.33 0.58
CA PHE A 120 -14.48 12.38 1.76
C PHE A 120 -14.98 11.43 2.85
N THR A 121 -16.25 11.53 3.20
CA THR A 121 -16.83 10.76 4.31
C THR A 121 -16.88 9.27 4.03
N THR A 122 -17.23 8.88 2.80
CA THR A 122 -17.23 7.47 2.40
C THR A 122 -15.81 6.91 2.42
N ALA A 123 -14.83 7.65 1.90
CA ALA A 123 -13.43 7.24 1.93
C ALA A 123 -12.87 7.11 3.36
N VAL A 124 -13.24 8.02 4.26
CA VAL A 124 -12.90 7.89 5.69
C VAL A 124 -13.55 6.66 6.31
N ALA A 125 -14.83 6.40 6.03
CA ALA A 125 -15.56 5.23 6.53
C ALA A 125 -14.93 3.90 6.11
N MET A 126 -14.27 3.86 4.94
CA MET A 126 -13.60 2.68 4.42
C MET A 126 -12.29 2.35 5.16
N GLU A 127 -11.70 3.32 5.86
CA GLU A 127 -10.51 3.14 6.69
C GLU A 127 -10.83 3.05 8.19
N SER A 128 -11.85 3.80 8.62
CA SER A 128 -12.36 3.81 9.99
C SER A 128 -13.89 3.97 9.94
N PRO A 129 -14.64 2.87 10.06
CA PRO A 129 -16.11 2.91 10.05
C PRO A 129 -16.68 3.84 11.11
N VAL A 130 -16.05 3.90 12.29
CA VAL A 130 -16.44 4.79 13.40
C VAL A 130 -16.25 6.25 13.03
N ALA A 131 -15.07 6.65 12.53
CA ALA A 131 -14.85 8.03 12.10
C ALA A 131 -15.79 8.43 10.95
N GLY A 132 -16.03 7.51 10.01
CA GLY A 132 -17.01 7.71 8.94
C GLY A 132 -18.44 7.92 9.46
N ALA A 133 -18.88 7.11 10.42
CA ALA A 133 -20.20 7.24 11.04
C ALA A 133 -20.35 8.57 11.79
N VAL A 134 -19.30 9.04 12.47
CA VAL A 134 -19.27 10.36 13.13
C VAL A 134 -19.36 11.51 12.12
N LEU A 135 -18.73 11.38 10.94
CA LEU A 135 -18.74 12.40 9.89
C LEU A 135 -20.01 12.38 9.02
N ALA A 136 -20.73 11.26 8.95
CA ALA A 136 -21.91 11.11 8.09
C ALA A 136 -23.02 12.13 8.36
N PRO A 137 -23.40 12.45 9.61
CA PRO A 137 -24.36 13.52 9.90
C PRO A 137 -23.92 14.89 9.38
N LEU A 138 -22.63 15.21 9.49
CA LEU A 138 -22.07 16.47 8.98
C LEU A 138 -22.14 16.53 7.45
N ALA A 139 -21.78 15.45 6.76
CA ALA A 139 -21.90 15.35 5.31
C ALA A 139 -23.35 15.48 4.82
N ALA A 140 -24.29 14.83 5.52
CA ALA A 140 -25.71 14.94 5.25
C ALA A 140 -26.22 16.38 5.46
N ALA A 141 -25.76 17.07 6.52
CA ALA A 141 -26.10 18.47 6.77
C ALA A 141 -25.53 19.40 5.70
N VAL A 142 -24.31 19.18 5.22
CA VAL A 142 -23.72 19.93 4.09
C VAL A 142 -24.54 19.73 2.81
N ALA A 143 -24.91 18.49 2.48
CA ALA A 143 -25.74 18.17 1.33
C ALA A 143 -27.13 18.83 1.44
N TYR A 144 -27.78 18.71 2.60
CA TYR A 144 -29.07 19.35 2.88
C TYR A 144 -29.00 20.87 2.75
N SER A 145 -27.91 21.51 3.22
CA SER A 145 -27.74 22.96 3.11
C SER A 145 -27.87 23.47 1.67
N ARG A 146 -27.56 22.66 0.66
CA ARG A 146 -27.65 23.04 -0.76
C ARG A 146 -29.09 23.09 -1.27
N VAL A 147 -29.95 22.20 -0.77
CA VAL A 147 -31.40 22.22 -1.03
C VAL A 147 -32.05 23.32 -0.19
N HIS A 148 -31.70 23.41 1.08
CA HIS A 148 -32.23 24.41 2.02
C HIS A 148 -31.95 25.84 1.55
N ASN A 149 -30.74 26.13 1.09
CA ASN A 149 -30.40 27.46 0.59
C ASN A 149 -30.94 27.73 -0.84
N GLY A 150 -31.64 26.75 -1.44
CA GLY A 150 -32.27 26.88 -2.75
C GLY A 150 -31.31 26.99 -3.93
N VAL A 151 -30.04 26.62 -3.72
CA VAL A 151 -28.97 26.75 -4.73
C VAL A 151 -28.89 25.55 -5.67
N HIS A 152 -29.41 24.38 -5.27
CA HIS A 152 -29.44 23.15 -6.06
C HIS A 152 -30.79 22.42 -5.97
N TRP A 153 -31.13 21.66 -7.01
CA TRP A 153 -32.26 20.74 -6.95
C TRP A 153 -31.91 19.52 -6.06
N PRO A 154 -32.88 18.89 -5.36
CA PRO A 154 -32.63 17.66 -4.61
C PRO A 154 -31.96 16.57 -5.45
N SER A 155 -32.39 16.38 -6.70
CA SER A 155 -31.75 15.42 -7.62
C SER A 155 -30.29 15.77 -7.95
N ASP A 156 -29.88 17.04 -7.98
CA ASP A 156 -28.47 17.42 -8.16
C ASP A 156 -27.62 17.00 -6.96
N VAL A 157 -28.22 17.05 -5.75
CA VAL A 157 -27.60 16.65 -4.48
C VAL A 157 -27.44 15.14 -4.43
N PHE A 158 -28.49 14.36 -4.74
CA PHE A 158 -28.40 12.91 -4.80
C PHE A 158 -27.42 12.42 -5.86
N ALA A 159 -27.39 13.05 -7.04
CA ALA A 159 -26.39 12.74 -8.07
C ALA A 159 -24.97 13.08 -7.59
N GLY A 160 -24.79 14.20 -6.89
CA GLY A 160 -23.53 14.55 -6.24
C GLY A 160 -23.09 13.47 -5.26
N ILE A 161 -23.97 13.05 -4.34
CA ILE A 161 -23.68 11.99 -3.36
C ILE A 161 -23.27 10.69 -4.06
N ALA A 162 -24.00 10.28 -5.10
CA ALA A 162 -23.69 9.08 -5.87
C ALA A 162 -22.32 9.17 -6.56
N VAL A 163 -22.00 10.31 -7.20
CA VAL A 163 -20.69 10.56 -7.81
C VAL A 163 -19.58 10.52 -6.75
N GLY A 164 -19.77 11.18 -5.61
CA GLY A 164 -18.80 11.17 -4.52
C GLY A 164 -18.54 9.79 -3.95
N GLY A 165 -19.61 9.06 -3.63
CA GLY A 165 -19.53 7.67 -3.15
C GLY A 165 -18.87 6.74 -4.16
N ALA A 166 -19.16 6.89 -5.45
CA ALA A 166 -18.53 6.09 -6.51
C ALA A 166 -17.03 6.39 -6.64
N VAL A 167 -16.61 7.66 -6.58
CA VAL A 167 -15.19 8.03 -6.56
C VAL A 167 -14.49 7.45 -5.33
N ALA A 168 -15.11 7.57 -4.15
CA ALA A 168 -14.57 6.98 -2.93
C ALA A 168 -14.43 5.46 -3.04
N ALA A 169 -15.46 4.76 -3.52
CA ALA A 169 -15.41 3.31 -3.74
C ALA A 169 -14.31 2.93 -4.75
N GLY A 170 -14.13 3.72 -5.81
CA GLY A 170 -13.06 3.54 -6.79
C GLY A 170 -11.67 3.54 -6.18
N THR A 171 -11.44 4.30 -5.10
CA THR A 171 -10.14 4.30 -4.40
C THR A 171 -9.78 2.92 -3.85
N ARG A 172 -10.71 1.96 -3.64
CA ARG A 172 -10.37 0.58 -3.21
C ARG A 172 -9.43 -0.12 -4.16
N LYS A 173 -9.48 0.24 -5.44
CA LYS A 173 -8.67 -0.40 -6.47
C LYS A 173 -7.25 0.17 -6.58
N TRP A 174 -6.96 1.27 -5.89
CA TRP A 174 -5.62 1.91 -5.86
C TRP A 174 -5.02 1.94 -4.47
N TRP A 175 -5.86 1.81 -3.46
CA TRP A 175 -5.53 1.96 -2.05
C TRP A 175 -5.73 0.62 -1.36
N ALA A 176 -4.92 -0.35 -1.76
CA ALA A 176 -4.81 -1.63 -1.07
C ALA A 176 -4.19 -1.36 0.30
N VAL A 177 -5.01 -1.54 1.35
CA VAL A 177 -4.51 -1.54 2.72
C VAL A 177 -3.85 -2.90 2.91
N ARG A 178 -2.59 -2.92 3.36
CA ARG A 178 -1.92 -4.15 3.76
C ARG A 178 -2.77 -4.78 4.87
N ASP A 179 -3.18 -6.03 4.71
CA ASP A 179 -3.78 -6.77 5.82
C ASP A 179 -2.75 -6.84 6.94
N GLU A 180 -3.17 -6.49 8.16
CA GLU A 180 -2.32 -6.51 9.37
C GLU A 180 -2.12 -7.95 9.90
N GLU A 181 -2.68 -8.96 9.21
CA GLU A 181 -2.56 -10.36 9.57
C GLU A 181 -1.17 -10.92 9.17
N PRO A 182 -0.52 -11.68 10.06
CA PRO A 182 0.71 -12.41 9.74
C PRO A 182 0.52 -13.35 8.55
N ALA A 183 1.60 -13.63 7.83
CA ALA A 183 1.61 -14.66 6.81
C ALA A 183 1.34 -16.05 7.43
N ASP A 184 0.67 -16.88 6.63
CA ASP A 184 0.60 -18.32 6.83
C ASP A 184 2.00 -18.89 6.59
N LEU A 185 2.59 -19.46 7.65
CA LEU A 185 3.93 -20.03 7.64
C LEU A 185 3.87 -21.55 7.49
N GLY A 186 5.03 -22.16 7.30
CA GLY A 186 5.20 -23.60 7.15
C GLY A 186 4.79 -24.38 8.39
N PRO A 187 4.94 -25.72 8.35
CA PRO A 187 4.64 -26.55 9.49
C PRO A 187 5.38 -26.05 10.73
N GLU A 188 4.66 -26.05 11.86
CA GLU A 188 5.24 -25.75 13.15
C GLU A 188 6.32 -26.77 13.49
N CYS A 189 7.42 -26.30 14.07
CA CYS A 189 8.53 -27.13 14.47
C CYS A 189 9.02 -26.72 15.85
N VAL A 190 9.63 -27.69 16.54
CA VAL A 190 10.31 -27.45 17.80
C VAL A 190 11.79 -27.36 17.49
N VAL A 191 12.37 -26.24 17.85
CA VAL A 191 13.80 -25.94 17.76
C VAL A 191 14.37 -25.85 19.18
N PRO A 192 15.70 -25.79 19.38
CA PRO A 192 16.28 -25.67 20.71
C PRO A 192 15.66 -24.50 21.49
N ALA A 193 15.10 -24.79 22.67
CA ALA A 193 14.72 -23.75 23.61
C ALA A 193 15.99 -23.14 24.21
N LEU A 194 16.09 -21.81 24.22
CA LEU A 194 17.27 -21.08 24.69
C LEU A 194 16.89 -20.19 25.89
N PRO A 195 16.76 -20.76 27.10
CA PRO A 195 16.42 -19.99 28.30
C PRO A 195 17.38 -18.84 28.53
N GLY A 196 16.86 -17.61 28.68
CA GLY A 196 17.69 -16.42 28.82
C GLY A 196 18.61 -16.13 27.62
N GLY A 197 18.44 -16.81 26.48
CA GLY A 197 19.23 -16.62 25.27
C GLY A 197 20.56 -17.36 25.22
N GLU A 198 20.78 -18.36 26.09
CA GLU A 198 22.01 -19.17 26.06
C GLU A 198 22.17 -19.83 24.68
N GLY A 199 23.31 -19.63 24.02
CA GLY A 199 23.56 -20.17 22.67
C GLY A 199 22.94 -19.37 21.52
N LEU A 200 22.31 -18.21 21.80
CA LEU A 200 21.81 -17.28 20.77
C LEU A 200 22.85 -16.20 20.45
N VAL A 201 23.11 -15.98 19.16
CA VAL A 201 23.91 -14.82 18.68
C VAL A 201 22.98 -13.88 17.92
N VAL A 202 22.82 -12.63 18.40
CA VAL A 202 21.95 -11.62 17.77
C VAL A 202 22.79 -10.56 17.06
N PHE A 203 22.61 -10.43 15.75
CA PHE A 203 23.24 -9.39 14.95
C PHE A 203 22.37 -8.13 14.91
N THR A 204 23.00 -6.97 15.05
CA THR A 204 22.33 -5.67 15.12
C THR A 204 22.97 -4.68 14.17
N ASN A 205 22.18 -3.84 13.50
CA ASN A 205 22.68 -2.82 12.59
C ASN A 205 22.29 -1.40 13.09
N PRO A 206 23.21 -0.63 13.67
CA PRO A 206 22.94 0.68 14.26
C PRO A 206 22.52 1.75 13.22
N GLY A 207 22.74 1.50 11.94
CA GLY A 207 22.35 2.40 10.84
C GLY A 207 20.87 2.30 10.43
N SER A 208 20.08 1.38 11.00
CA SER A 208 18.73 1.02 10.50
C SER A 208 17.59 1.90 11.03
N GLY A 209 17.81 2.69 12.08
CA GLY A 209 16.84 3.63 12.63
C GLY A 209 17.15 4.07 14.06
N SER A 210 16.67 5.25 14.45
CA SER A 210 16.86 5.80 15.81
C SER A 210 16.07 5.07 16.91
N GLU A 211 15.30 4.03 16.57
CA GLU A 211 14.52 3.20 17.51
C GLU A 211 15.28 1.91 17.91
N ASP A 212 16.42 1.60 17.27
CA ASP A 212 17.18 0.35 17.49
C ASP A 212 17.74 0.24 18.92
N ASP A 213 18.25 1.33 19.51
CA ASP A 213 18.89 1.30 20.84
C ASP A 213 17.96 0.78 21.94
N GLY A 214 16.69 1.20 21.93
CA GLY A 214 15.71 0.76 22.92
C GLY A 214 15.32 -0.73 22.78
N ILE A 215 15.37 -1.25 21.55
CA ILE A 215 15.05 -2.64 21.25
C ILE A 215 16.21 -3.54 21.65
N VAL A 216 17.45 -3.15 21.34
CA VAL A 216 18.65 -3.89 21.76
C VAL A 216 18.72 -3.98 23.28
N ASP A 217 18.41 -2.91 24.00
CA ASP A 217 18.35 -2.93 25.46
C ASP A 217 17.23 -3.85 25.99
N ALA A 218 16.07 -3.89 25.33
CA ALA A 218 15.01 -4.84 25.66
C ALA A 218 15.42 -6.30 25.45
N ILE A 219 16.18 -6.58 24.36
CA ILE A 219 16.76 -7.90 24.10
C ILE A 219 17.76 -8.25 25.20
N ARG A 220 18.71 -7.38 25.53
CA ARG A 220 19.70 -7.61 26.61
C ARG A 220 19.05 -7.91 27.95
N LYS A 221 17.97 -7.19 28.27
CA LYS A 221 17.23 -7.37 29.52
C LYS A 221 16.50 -8.70 29.59
N SER A 222 15.93 -9.14 28.47
CA SER A 222 15.06 -10.33 28.41
C SER A 222 15.86 -11.61 28.14
N LEU A 223 16.97 -11.50 27.39
CA LEU A 223 17.86 -12.59 27.01
C LEU A 223 19.31 -12.26 27.43
N PRO A 224 19.61 -12.25 28.75
CA PRO A 224 20.90 -11.79 29.27
C PRO A 224 22.09 -12.68 28.90
N ALA A 225 21.86 -13.92 28.48
CA ALA A 225 22.89 -14.85 28.03
C ALA A 225 23.13 -14.82 26.50
N ALA A 226 22.32 -14.06 25.75
CA ALA A 226 22.52 -13.91 24.30
C ALA A 226 23.75 -13.05 24.00
N VAL A 227 24.52 -13.45 22.99
CA VAL A 227 25.67 -12.69 22.49
C VAL A 227 25.17 -11.70 21.45
N ILE A 228 25.21 -10.41 21.75
CA ILE A 228 24.83 -9.36 20.80
C ILE A 228 26.07 -8.87 20.05
N VAL A 229 26.00 -8.87 18.73
CA VAL A 229 27.03 -8.39 17.83
C VAL A 229 26.48 -7.21 17.03
N GLU A 230 27.18 -6.09 17.10
CA GLU A 230 26.88 -4.90 16.32
C GLU A 230 27.71 -4.95 15.03
N PHE A 231 27.05 -4.76 13.88
CA PHE A 231 27.74 -4.75 12.59
C PHE A 231 28.65 -3.55 12.46
N ASP A 232 29.88 -3.80 12.05
CA ASP A 232 30.77 -2.76 11.54
C ASP A 232 30.38 -2.45 10.08
N PRO A 233 29.93 -1.22 9.75
CA PRO A 233 29.54 -0.84 8.39
C PRO A 233 30.71 -0.85 7.40
N ASP A 234 31.95 -0.80 7.87
CA ASP A 234 33.15 -0.80 7.01
C ASP A 234 33.57 -2.21 6.60
N ILE A 235 32.95 -3.24 7.19
CA ILE A 235 33.24 -4.65 6.92
C ILE A 235 31.99 -5.30 6.32
N ASP A 236 32.20 -6.13 5.30
CA ASP A 236 31.14 -6.95 4.72
C ASP A 236 30.37 -7.75 5.78
N PHE A 237 29.04 -7.62 5.80
CA PHE A 237 28.19 -8.20 6.84
C PHE A 237 28.22 -9.73 6.83
N ASP A 238 28.24 -10.35 5.65
CA ASP A 238 28.28 -11.80 5.51
C ASP A 238 29.56 -12.36 6.15
N LYS A 239 30.71 -11.74 5.90
CA LYS A 239 31.97 -12.13 6.54
C LYS A 239 31.94 -12.03 8.06
N GLN A 240 31.29 -11.01 8.62
CA GLN A 240 31.15 -10.86 10.06
C GLN A 240 30.26 -11.96 10.67
N ILE A 241 29.17 -12.31 9.99
CA ILE A 241 28.27 -13.38 10.40
C ILE A 241 29.01 -14.72 10.40
N GLU A 242 29.68 -15.06 9.30
CA GLU A 242 30.44 -16.30 9.16
C GLU A 242 31.52 -16.45 10.23
N ALA A 243 32.30 -15.38 10.46
CA ALA A 243 33.32 -15.38 11.49
C ALA A 243 32.72 -15.64 12.87
N LYS A 244 31.58 -15.01 13.18
CA LYS A 244 30.96 -15.16 14.50
C LYS A 244 30.31 -16.51 14.70
N ILE A 245 29.62 -17.06 13.69
CA ILE A 245 29.06 -18.41 13.75
C ILE A 245 30.19 -19.43 13.94
N GLY A 246 31.30 -19.30 13.20
CA GLY A 246 32.46 -20.18 13.32
C GLY A 246 33.14 -20.12 14.70
N GLU A 247 33.24 -18.93 15.31
CA GLU A 247 33.82 -18.72 16.64
C GLU A 247 32.93 -19.27 17.76
N SER A 248 31.65 -18.91 17.75
CA SER A 248 30.74 -19.13 18.88
C SER A 248 29.95 -20.43 18.80
N LYS A 249 29.82 -21.01 17.60
CA LYS A 249 29.02 -22.23 17.33
C LYS A 249 27.63 -22.16 17.98
N PRO A 250 26.83 -21.14 17.64
CA PRO A 250 25.56 -20.91 18.30
C PRO A 250 24.56 -22.02 17.98
N GLN A 251 23.54 -22.13 18.83
CA GLN A 251 22.38 -22.99 18.60
C GLN A 251 21.28 -22.30 17.79
N ALA A 252 21.31 -20.97 17.73
CA ALA A 252 20.47 -20.16 16.88
C ALA A 252 21.11 -18.80 16.58
N VAL A 253 20.69 -18.16 15.50
CA VAL A 253 21.05 -16.78 15.19
C VAL A 253 19.84 -15.87 15.27
N GLY A 254 20.06 -14.61 15.61
CA GLY A 254 19.04 -13.59 15.68
C GLY A 254 19.43 -12.32 14.93
N VAL A 255 18.45 -11.51 14.59
CA VAL A 255 18.67 -10.25 13.89
C VAL A 255 17.75 -9.15 14.40
N CYS A 256 18.31 -7.96 14.60
CA CYS A 256 17.59 -6.72 14.90
C CYS A 256 18.09 -5.63 13.94
N GLY A 257 17.28 -5.26 12.95
CA GLY A 257 17.63 -4.21 11.99
C GLY A 257 16.65 -4.10 10.84
N GLY A 258 17.05 -3.39 9.79
CA GLY A 258 16.26 -3.24 8.57
C GLY A 258 16.12 -4.54 7.76
N ASP A 259 15.21 -4.54 6.77
CA ASP A 259 14.90 -5.74 5.97
C ASP A 259 16.12 -6.33 5.26
N GLY A 260 17.07 -5.50 4.78
CA GLY A 260 18.31 -5.98 4.18
C GLY A 260 19.19 -6.78 5.15
N THR A 261 19.34 -6.29 6.39
CA THR A 261 20.08 -7.00 7.45
C THR A 261 19.41 -8.32 7.81
N VAL A 262 18.07 -8.35 7.84
CA VAL A 262 17.31 -9.59 8.10
C VAL A 262 17.57 -10.64 7.01
N VAL A 263 17.62 -10.24 5.74
CA VAL A 263 17.89 -11.13 4.61
C VAL A 263 19.28 -11.76 4.73
N THR A 264 20.31 -10.97 5.00
CA THR A 264 21.69 -11.48 5.12
C THR A 264 21.81 -12.50 6.25
N VAL A 265 21.22 -12.22 7.42
CA VAL A 265 21.27 -13.15 8.57
C VAL A 265 20.43 -14.40 8.31
N ALA A 266 19.29 -14.30 7.62
CA ALA A 266 18.46 -15.46 7.28
C ALA A 266 19.13 -16.40 6.26
N ASP A 267 19.86 -15.85 5.29
CA ASP A 267 20.66 -16.66 4.36
C ASP A 267 21.76 -17.43 5.11
N ALA A 268 22.49 -16.77 6.02
CA ALA A 268 23.47 -17.44 6.85
C ALA A 268 22.82 -18.52 7.77
N ALA A 269 21.68 -18.21 8.38
CA ALA A 269 20.92 -19.17 9.19
C ALA A 269 20.60 -20.45 8.40
N THR A 270 20.18 -20.29 7.14
CA THR A 270 19.88 -21.42 6.24
C THR A 270 21.13 -22.21 5.89
N ARG A 271 22.23 -21.53 5.55
CA ARG A 271 23.49 -22.20 5.19
C ARG A 271 24.09 -23.02 6.34
N HIS A 272 23.85 -22.62 7.58
CA HIS A 272 24.34 -23.29 8.78
C HIS A 272 23.31 -24.18 9.49
N ASP A 273 22.11 -24.35 8.92
CA ASP A 273 20.99 -25.11 9.52
C ASP A 273 20.65 -24.63 10.94
N LEU A 274 20.61 -23.31 11.13
CA LEU A 274 20.32 -22.65 12.39
C LEU A 274 18.93 -22.00 12.38
N PRO A 275 18.15 -22.15 13.47
CA PRO A 275 16.93 -21.38 13.66
C PRO A 275 17.20 -19.87 13.72
N LEU A 276 16.26 -19.08 13.21
CA LEU A 276 16.33 -17.62 13.11
C LEU A 276 15.37 -16.94 14.09
N ALA A 277 15.90 -16.05 14.94
CA ALA A 277 15.12 -15.16 15.80
C ALA A 277 15.06 -13.75 15.19
N VAL A 278 13.87 -13.24 14.89
CA VAL A 278 13.70 -11.91 14.29
C VAL A 278 13.21 -10.93 15.36
N PHE A 279 13.88 -9.80 15.51
CA PHE A 279 13.48 -8.71 16.38
C PHE A 279 13.13 -7.46 15.55
N PRO A 280 12.02 -6.77 15.85
CA PRO A 280 11.50 -5.69 15.00
C PRO A 280 12.27 -4.36 15.17
N GLY A 281 13.55 -4.29 14.78
CA GLY A 281 14.41 -3.10 14.89
C GLY A 281 14.23 -2.01 13.80
N GLY A 282 13.81 -2.39 12.60
CA GLY A 282 13.76 -1.48 11.46
C GLY A 282 12.51 -0.58 11.37
N THR A 283 12.62 0.52 10.61
CA THR A 283 11.51 1.47 10.39
C THR A 283 10.25 0.81 9.75
N LEU A 284 10.43 -0.22 8.92
CA LEU A 284 9.33 -0.87 8.18
C LEU A 284 9.01 -2.30 8.65
N ASN A 285 9.98 -3.00 9.24
CA ASN A 285 9.85 -4.35 9.82
C ASN A 285 9.01 -5.30 8.95
N HIS A 286 9.26 -5.34 7.64
CA HIS A 286 8.38 -6.06 6.72
C HIS A 286 8.42 -7.56 6.99
N PHE A 287 9.62 -8.14 7.12
CA PHE A 287 9.76 -9.57 7.41
C PHE A 287 9.26 -9.95 8.80
N ALA A 288 9.63 -9.19 9.85
CA ALA A 288 9.17 -9.44 11.22
C ALA A 288 7.63 -9.47 11.33
N ARG A 289 6.96 -8.55 10.63
CA ARG A 289 5.49 -8.52 10.55
C ARG A 289 4.92 -9.70 9.77
N ASP A 290 5.56 -10.08 8.67
CA ASP A 290 5.11 -11.22 7.85
C ASP A 290 5.22 -12.53 8.64
N VAL A 291 6.28 -12.72 9.43
CA VAL A 291 6.39 -13.89 10.31
C VAL A 291 5.54 -13.78 11.59
N GLY A 292 4.86 -12.64 11.80
CA GLY A 292 3.91 -12.48 12.89
C GLY A 292 4.51 -12.12 14.24
N VAL A 293 5.70 -11.51 14.23
CA VAL A 293 6.42 -11.04 15.41
C VAL A 293 6.30 -9.51 15.47
N ALA A 294 5.44 -9.01 16.36
CA ALA A 294 5.11 -7.59 16.44
C ALA A 294 5.98 -6.83 17.46
N ASN A 295 6.53 -7.52 18.45
CA ASN A 295 7.32 -6.96 19.54
C ASN A 295 8.43 -7.93 19.98
N VAL A 296 9.35 -7.44 20.80
CA VAL A 296 10.51 -8.23 21.29
C VAL A 296 10.05 -9.39 22.17
N GLU A 297 9.04 -9.17 23.01
CA GLU A 297 8.55 -10.16 23.97
C GLU A 297 8.00 -11.42 23.29
N GLU A 298 7.36 -11.28 22.12
CA GLU A 298 6.89 -12.40 21.31
C GLU A 298 8.07 -13.27 20.82
N THR A 299 9.14 -12.64 20.31
CA THR A 299 10.35 -13.38 19.91
C THR A 299 11.01 -14.05 21.11
N VAL A 300 11.15 -13.33 22.22
CA VAL A 300 11.75 -13.86 23.46
C VAL A 300 11.01 -15.09 23.93
N THR A 301 9.68 -15.03 24.02
CA THR A 301 8.85 -16.16 24.45
C THR A 301 9.01 -17.36 23.52
N ALA A 302 9.07 -17.13 22.21
CA ALA A 302 9.30 -18.20 21.24
C ALA A 302 10.69 -18.83 21.39
N VAL A 303 11.73 -18.00 21.58
CA VAL A 303 13.11 -18.44 21.83
C VAL A 303 13.21 -19.26 23.12
N GLU A 304 12.60 -18.81 24.21
CA GLU A 304 12.64 -19.50 25.49
C GLU A 304 11.85 -20.82 25.49
N SER A 305 10.80 -20.91 24.67
CA SER A 305 9.97 -22.11 24.56
C SER A 305 10.39 -23.08 23.45
N GLY A 306 11.29 -22.66 22.56
CA GLY A 306 11.72 -23.47 21.40
C GLY A 306 10.65 -23.60 20.32
N GLN A 307 9.67 -22.69 20.27
CA GLN A 307 8.60 -22.72 19.26
C GLN A 307 9.03 -21.98 17.98
N ALA A 308 8.90 -22.66 16.85
CA ALA A 308 9.21 -22.09 15.54
C ALA A 308 8.22 -22.56 14.46
N ALA A 309 8.27 -21.90 13.32
CA ALA A 309 7.61 -22.34 12.11
C ALA A 309 8.57 -22.20 10.93
N PHE A 310 8.47 -23.11 9.98
CA PHE A 310 9.29 -23.05 8.78
C PHE A 310 8.86 -21.93 7.83
N VAL A 311 9.81 -21.36 7.11
CA VAL A 311 9.59 -20.35 6.08
C VAL A 311 10.29 -20.80 4.79
N ASP A 312 9.59 -20.69 3.67
CA ASP A 312 10.15 -20.98 2.36
C ASP A 312 11.12 -19.88 1.94
N HIS A 313 12.21 -20.27 1.27
CA HIS A 313 13.09 -19.36 0.56
C HIS A 313 12.86 -19.46 -0.95
N ALA A 314 13.25 -18.41 -1.67
CA ALA A 314 13.41 -18.50 -3.10
C ALA A 314 14.88 -18.30 -3.46
N VAL A 315 15.31 -18.97 -4.51
CA VAL A 315 16.70 -18.98 -4.96
C VAL A 315 16.74 -18.63 -6.44
N VAL A 316 17.75 -17.87 -6.83
CA VAL A 316 18.09 -17.65 -8.24
C VAL A 316 19.50 -18.14 -8.48
N THR A 317 19.68 -18.96 -9.52
CA THR A 317 20.98 -19.39 -10.03
C THR A 317 21.20 -18.80 -11.41
N THR A 318 22.37 -18.19 -11.63
CA THR A 318 22.73 -17.56 -12.90
C THR A 318 23.61 -18.45 -13.78
N ASP A 319 23.67 -18.18 -15.09
CA ASP A 319 24.65 -18.80 -15.99
C ASP A 319 26.11 -18.46 -15.66
N THR A 320 26.35 -17.40 -14.88
CA THR A 320 27.67 -17.05 -14.36
C THR A 320 28.07 -17.87 -13.12
N GLY A 321 27.20 -18.76 -12.64
CA GLY A 321 27.44 -19.62 -11.47
C GLY A 321 27.19 -18.94 -10.13
N VAL A 322 26.56 -17.77 -10.12
CA VAL A 322 26.15 -17.07 -8.89
C VAL A 322 24.80 -17.62 -8.45
N THR A 323 24.73 -18.10 -7.21
CA THR A 323 23.48 -18.51 -6.56
C THR A 323 23.18 -17.54 -5.43
N ALA A 324 22.01 -16.91 -5.47
CA ALA A 324 21.56 -15.96 -4.45
C ALA A 324 20.20 -16.39 -3.90
N ARG A 325 20.07 -16.43 -2.57
CA ARG A 325 18.78 -16.61 -1.89
C ARG A 325 18.13 -15.26 -1.66
N PHE A 326 16.81 -15.22 -1.68
CA PHE A 326 16.05 -14.02 -1.35
C PHE A 326 14.81 -14.37 -0.56
N LEU A 327 14.53 -13.54 0.44
CA LEU A 327 13.35 -13.68 1.28
C LEU A 327 12.14 -13.06 0.63
N ASN A 328 12.26 -11.90 -0.02
CA ASN A 328 11.12 -11.14 -0.52
C ASN A 328 11.01 -11.25 -2.03
N THR A 329 11.93 -10.61 -2.76
CA THR A 329 11.72 -10.37 -4.19
C THR A 329 13.01 -10.35 -4.96
N ALA A 330 12.99 -10.92 -6.16
CA ALA A 330 13.99 -10.71 -7.20
C ALA A 330 13.38 -9.92 -8.36
N SER A 331 14.17 -9.11 -9.05
CA SER A 331 13.69 -8.29 -10.17
C SER A 331 14.72 -8.08 -11.27
N LEU A 332 14.25 -8.10 -12.51
CA LEU A 332 15.01 -7.74 -13.71
C LEU A 332 14.39 -6.50 -14.36
N GLY A 333 15.23 -5.55 -14.74
CA GLY A 333 14.84 -4.35 -15.49
C GLY A 333 14.13 -3.28 -14.65
N GLY A 334 14.72 -2.08 -14.60
CA GLY A 334 14.13 -0.81 -14.15
C GLY A 334 13.67 -0.69 -12.68
N TYR A 335 13.37 -1.79 -11.98
CA TYR A 335 12.90 -1.76 -10.59
C TYR A 335 13.96 -1.20 -9.62
N PRO A 336 15.24 -1.59 -9.69
CA PRO A 336 16.29 -1.00 -8.86
C PRO A 336 16.43 0.51 -9.10
N ASP A 337 16.32 0.95 -10.36
CA ASP A 337 16.36 2.37 -10.72
C ASP A 337 15.17 3.13 -10.12
N ALA A 338 13.99 2.51 -10.06
CA ALA A 338 12.79 3.11 -9.48
C ALA A 338 12.94 3.31 -7.97
N VAL A 339 13.53 2.34 -7.26
CA VAL A 339 13.82 2.43 -5.83
C VAL A 339 14.83 3.55 -5.56
N ARG A 340 15.94 3.60 -6.31
CA ARG A 340 16.96 4.65 -6.19
C ARG A 340 16.40 6.04 -6.49
N LEU A 341 15.58 6.19 -7.54
CA LEU A 341 14.91 7.44 -7.89
C LEU A 341 13.91 7.88 -6.82
N ARG A 342 13.14 6.94 -6.25
CA ARG A 342 12.22 7.20 -5.14
C ARG A 342 12.96 7.77 -3.95
N GLU A 343 14.02 7.10 -3.50
CA GLU A 343 14.80 7.53 -2.31
C GLU A 343 15.41 8.92 -2.49
N LYS A 344 15.90 9.23 -3.70
CA LYS A 344 16.40 10.56 -4.04
C LYS A 344 15.32 11.65 -3.96
N TRP A 345 14.07 11.32 -4.25
CA TRP A 345 12.96 12.28 -4.36
C TRP A 345 12.06 12.31 -3.12
N GLU A 346 12.11 11.28 -2.28
CA GLU A 346 11.30 11.11 -1.08
C GLU A 346 11.43 12.30 -0.11
N PRO A 347 12.63 12.85 0.19
CA PRO A 347 12.76 14.00 1.09
C PRO A 347 12.03 15.26 0.60
N ARG A 348 11.85 15.40 -0.72
CA ARG A 348 11.30 16.61 -1.35
C ARG A 348 9.80 16.52 -1.62
N PHE A 349 9.31 15.33 -1.96
CA PHE A 349 7.93 15.13 -2.42
C PHE A 349 7.12 14.17 -1.55
N GLY A 350 7.74 13.57 -0.53
CA GLY A 350 7.15 12.49 0.27
C GLY A 350 7.16 11.15 -0.46
N LYS A 351 7.04 10.06 0.32
CA LYS A 351 7.19 8.67 -0.14
C LYS A 351 6.31 8.30 -1.34
N TRP A 352 5.01 8.60 -1.26
CA TRP A 352 4.04 8.18 -2.28
C TRP A 352 4.15 8.97 -3.61
N PRO A 353 4.24 10.31 -3.60
CA PRO A 353 4.48 11.07 -4.83
C PRO A 353 5.84 10.76 -5.48
N ALA A 354 6.89 10.57 -4.66
CA ALA A 354 8.21 10.17 -5.15
C ALA A 354 8.18 8.81 -5.84
N ALA A 355 7.52 7.81 -5.24
CA ALA A 355 7.39 6.47 -5.83
C ALA A 355 6.66 6.50 -7.18
N GLY A 356 5.55 7.24 -7.29
CA GLY A 356 4.79 7.37 -8.53
C GLY A 356 5.60 8.06 -9.64
N ALA A 357 6.30 9.15 -9.31
CA ALA A 357 7.12 9.87 -10.27
C ALA A 357 8.34 9.04 -10.73
N ALA A 358 8.98 8.31 -9.81
CA ALA A 358 10.09 7.42 -10.11
C ALA A 358 9.66 6.31 -11.08
N MET A 359 8.52 5.65 -10.80
CA MET A 359 7.95 4.63 -11.68
C MET A 359 7.66 5.17 -13.09
N ILE A 360 7.05 6.35 -13.21
CA ILE A 360 6.79 6.98 -14.52
C ILE A 360 8.09 7.24 -15.26
N ARG A 361 9.13 7.75 -14.58
CA ARG A 361 10.41 8.06 -15.20
C ARG A 361 11.15 6.81 -15.66
N VAL A 362 11.17 5.77 -14.84
CA VAL A 362 11.75 4.47 -15.20
C VAL A 362 11.03 3.88 -16.40
N LEU A 363 9.69 3.81 -16.39
CA LEU A 363 8.93 3.30 -17.53
C LEU A 363 9.11 4.14 -18.81
N ALA A 364 9.36 5.44 -18.68
CA ALA A 364 9.64 6.30 -19.83
C ALA A 364 11.02 6.03 -20.44
N ALA A 365 12.02 5.75 -19.61
CA ALA A 365 13.40 5.52 -20.01
C ALA A 365 13.77 4.06 -20.27
N ALA A 366 12.99 3.11 -19.74
CA ALA A 366 13.24 1.68 -19.89
C ALA A 366 13.15 1.26 -21.37
N GLU A 367 14.02 0.33 -21.75
CA GLU A 367 13.99 -0.34 -23.05
C GLU A 367 13.37 -1.74 -22.91
N PRO A 368 12.63 -2.23 -23.92
CA PRO A 368 12.08 -3.58 -23.88
C PRO A 368 13.18 -4.64 -23.84
N MET A 369 13.16 -5.52 -22.85
CA MET A 369 14.02 -6.69 -22.78
C MET A 369 13.38 -7.84 -23.56
N ARG A 370 14.14 -8.44 -24.49
CA ARG A 370 13.74 -9.68 -25.16
C ARG A 370 14.16 -10.86 -24.32
N VAL A 371 13.18 -11.63 -23.85
CA VAL A 371 13.40 -12.74 -22.93
C VAL A 371 12.64 -13.96 -23.38
N THR A 372 13.17 -15.14 -23.08
CA THR A 372 12.46 -16.41 -23.19
C THR A 372 12.14 -16.86 -21.77
N ILE A 373 10.86 -16.93 -21.43
CA ILE A 373 10.35 -17.35 -20.12
C ILE A 373 9.74 -18.74 -20.30
N ASP A 374 10.30 -19.74 -19.62
CA ASP A 374 9.89 -21.16 -19.72
C ASP A 374 9.71 -21.64 -21.17
N GLY A 375 10.66 -21.26 -22.03
CA GLY A 375 10.66 -21.62 -23.46
C GLY A 375 9.73 -20.78 -24.35
N THR A 376 9.02 -19.80 -23.79
CA THR A 376 8.17 -18.88 -24.55
C THR A 376 8.82 -17.52 -24.73
N ASP A 377 8.97 -17.07 -25.98
CA ASP A 377 9.52 -15.76 -26.28
C ASP A 377 8.56 -14.63 -25.89
N ASN A 378 9.08 -13.66 -25.15
CA ASN A 378 8.38 -12.51 -24.64
C ASN A 378 9.24 -11.24 -24.80
N ASN A 379 8.59 -10.12 -25.06
CA ASN A 379 9.22 -8.81 -24.87
C ASN A 379 8.60 -8.18 -23.63
N ILE A 380 9.43 -7.84 -22.65
CA ILE A 380 8.98 -7.32 -21.35
C ILE A 380 9.67 -6.01 -21.00
N TRP A 381 9.02 -5.17 -20.19
CA TRP A 381 9.63 -3.97 -19.62
C TRP A 381 10.36 -4.27 -18.31
N MET A 382 9.83 -5.20 -17.53
CA MET A 382 10.36 -5.59 -16.23
C MET A 382 9.79 -6.96 -15.84
N LEU A 383 10.56 -7.67 -15.01
CA LEU A 383 10.16 -8.91 -14.33
C LEU A 383 10.32 -8.70 -12.82
N PHE A 384 9.35 -9.22 -12.09
CA PHE A 384 9.34 -9.31 -10.64
C PHE A 384 9.04 -10.77 -10.28
N VAL A 385 9.83 -11.34 -9.38
CA VAL A 385 9.66 -12.68 -8.85
C VAL A 385 9.59 -12.56 -7.33
N GLY A 386 8.40 -12.77 -6.76
CA GLY A 386 8.22 -12.77 -5.31
C GLY A 386 8.34 -14.17 -4.72
N ASN A 387 8.91 -14.30 -3.53
CA ASN A 387 8.86 -15.54 -2.74
C ASN A 387 7.47 -15.67 -2.09
N GLY A 388 6.77 -16.78 -2.33
CA GLY A 388 5.40 -16.99 -1.87
C GLY A 388 4.39 -16.18 -2.67
N ARG A 389 3.18 -16.06 -2.11
CA ARG A 389 2.06 -15.39 -2.80
C ARG A 389 1.93 -13.95 -2.33
N TYR A 390 2.02 -13.00 -3.25
CA TYR A 390 1.77 -11.59 -2.94
C TYR A 390 0.30 -11.20 -3.16
N SER A 391 -0.19 -10.27 -2.33
CA SER A 391 -1.54 -9.72 -2.39
C SER A 391 -1.52 -8.18 -2.34
N PRO A 392 -2.41 -7.48 -3.08
CA PRO A 392 -3.34 -8.02 -4.06
C PRO A 392 -2.65 -8.53 -5.32
N GLY A 393 -3.31 -9.46 -6.01
CA GLY A 393 -2.83 -10.02 -7.28
C GLY A 393 -3.01 -9.10 -8.48
N ASP A 394 -4.01 -8.22 -8.40
CA ASP A 394 -4.50 -7.35 -9.46
C ASP A 394 -4.03 -5.89 -9.31
N GLN A 395 -3.15 -5.62 -8.35
CA GLN A 395 -2.60 -4.31 -8.01
C GLN A 395 -1.11 -4.43 -7.68
N VAL A 396 -0.50 -3.32 -7.27
CA VAL A 396 0.86 -3.32 -6.73
C VAL A 396 0.90 -4.26 -5.50
N PRO A 397 1.86 -5.20 -5.43
CA PRO A 397 2.02 -6.08 -4.26
C PRO A 397 2.17 -5.27 -2.96
N MET A 398 1.38 -5.57 -1.92
CA MET A 398 1.41 -4.85 -0.64
C MET A 398 1.63 -5.74 0.58
N SER A 399 1.10 -6.97 0.55
CA SER A 399 1.24 -8.00 1.58
C SER A 399 1.68 -9.33 0.96
N ARG A 400 2.18 -10.23 1.81
CA ARG A 400 2.62 -11.58 1.46
C ARG A 400 1.94 -12.59 2.38
N PRO A 401 0.65 -12.92 2.14
CA PRO A 401 -0.14 -13.73 3.07
C PRO A 401 0.30 -15.19 3.21
N GLU A 402 1.11 -15.74 2.30
CA GLU A 402 1.45 -17.18 2.31
C GLU A 402 2.96 -17.37 2.04
N LEU A 403 3.61 -18.19 2.87
CA LEU A 403 5.06 -18.43 2.87
C LEU A 403 5.54 -19.85 3.04
N ASN A 404 4.67 -20.77 2.66
CA ASN A 404 4.80 -22.19 2.96
C ASN A 404 4.35 -23.09 1.80
N ARG A 405 4.11 -22.52 0.63
CA ARG A 405 3.49 -23.25 -0.49
C ARG A 405 4.48 -23.67 -1.58
N GLY A 406 5.75 -23.31 -1.47
CA GLY A 406 6.74 -23.56 -2.51
C GLY A 406 6.34 -22.93 -3.84
N LEU A 407 5.87 -21.67 -3.81
CA LEU A 407 5.43 -20.93 -4.99
C LEU A 407 6.18 -19.60 -5.13
N LEU A 408 6.46 -19.24 -6.37
CA LEU A 408 6.95 -17.93 -6.80
C LEU A 408 5.80 -17.12 -7.40
N ASP A 409 5.64 -15.86 -6.98
CA ASP A 409 4.71 -14.89 -7.61
C ASP A 409 5.45 -14.14 -8.72
N VAL A 410 5.34 -14.68 -9.94
CA VAL A 410 6.00 -14.17 -11.13
C VAL A 410 5.10 -13.13 -11.78
N ARG A 411 5.58 -11.89 -11.89
CA ARG A 411 4.87 -10.75 -12.46
C ARG A 411 5.73 -10.06 -13.48
N TYR A 412 5.22 -9.90 -14.70
CA TYR A 412 5.96 -9.17 -15.73
C TYR A 412 5.06 -8.29 -16.60
N LEU A 413 5.68 -7.26 -17.17
CA LEU A 413 5.00 -6.26 -17.98
C LEU A 413 5.34 -6.44 -19.44
N ARG A 414 4.34 -6.82 -20.24
CA ARG A 414 4.48 -7.06 -21.68
C ARG A 414 4.74 -5.78 -22.46
N ALA A 415 5.84 -5.75 -23.19
CA ALA A 415 6.24 -4.68 -24.09
C ALA A 415 5.76 -4.87 -25.53
N ASP A 416 5.40 -6.09 -25.93
CA ASP A 416 4.91 -6.43 -27.27
C ASP A 416 3.51 -5.87 -27.60
N ARG A 417 2.81 -5.32 -26.62
CA ARG A 417 1.47 -4.74 -26.79
C ARG A 417 1.54 -3.28 -27.24
N LYS A 418 0.68 -2.90 -28.20
CA LYS A 418 0.51 -1.50 -28.63
C LYS A 418 0.14 -0.60 -27.44
N PHE A 419 0.85 0.52 -27.31
CA PHE A 419 0.69 1.48 -26.22
C PHE A 419 0.84 0.86 -24.82
N SER A 420 1.69 -0.18 -24.68
CA SER A 420 1.87 -0.94 -23.43
C SER A 420 2.08 -0.04 -22.20
N ARG A 421 2.92 0.98 -22.31
CA ARG A 421 3.19 1.97 -21.25
C ARG A 421 1.95 2.78 -20.84
N ILE A 422 1.21 3.31 -21.82
CA ILE A 422 -0.02 4.07 -21.55
C ILE A 422 -1.09 3.17 -20.94
N ARG A 423 -1.23 1.94 -21.45
CA ARG A 423 -2.16 0.94 -20.91
C ARG A 423 -1.81 0.54 -19.49
N LEU A 424 -0.53 0.41 -19.17
CA LEU A 424 -0.05 0.15 -17.82
C LEU A 424 -0.38 1.29 -16.87
N LEU A 425 -0.02 2.53 -17.25
CA LEU A 425 -0.31 3.71 -16.45
C LEU A 425 -1.82 3.87 -16.23
N PHE A 426 -2.62 3.66 -17.28
CA PHE A 426 -4.07 3.67 -17.18
C PHE A 426 -4.60 2.54 -16.28
N ALA A 427 -4.08 1.32 -16.42
CA ALA A 427 -4.52 0.19 -15.61
C ALA A 427 -4.14 0.34 -14.13
N ALA A 428 -2.96 0.87 -13.82
CA ALA A 428 -2.56 1.23 -12.46
C ALA A 428 -3.46 2.36 -11.92
N ALA A 429 -3.66 3.40 -12.71
CA ALA A 429 -4.52 4.54 -12.37
C ALA A 429 -6.02 4.24 -12.43
N THR A 430 -6.46 3.04 -12.84
CA THR A 430 -7.87 2.60 -12.78
C THR A 430 -8.05 1.34 -11.94
N GLY A 431 -6.95 0.78 -11.42
CA GLY A 431 -6.93 -0.38 -10.55
C GLY A 431 -7.48 -1.61 -11.27
N THR A 432 -7.14 -1.70 -12.56
CA THR A 432 -7.52 -2.78 -13.47
C THR A 432 -6.27 -3.50 -13.98
N LEU A 433 -5.17 -3.46 -13.21
CA LEU A 433 -3.89 -4.06 -13.60
C LEU A 433 -4.06 -5.56 -13.81
N GLY A 434 -4.75 -6.27 -12.93
CA GLY A 434 -5.03 -7.71 -13.08
C GLY A 434 -5.82 -8.11 -14.34
N SER A 435 -6.66 -7.22 -14.88
CA SER A 435 -7.39 -7.47 -16.13
C SER A 435 -6.67 -6.93 -17.38
N SER A 436 -5.51 -6.30 -17.20
CA SER A 436 -4.81 -5.62 -18.27
C SER A 436 -4.00 -6.61 -19.10
N PRO A 437 -4.11 -6.61 -20.45
CA PRO A 437 -3.35 -7.54 -21.29
C PRO A 437 -1.84 -7.25 -21.33
N VAL A 438 -1.40 -6.18 -20.65
CA VAL A 438 0.02 -5.82 -20.50
C VAL A 438 0.64 -6.35 -19.23
N TYR A 439 -0.16 -6.85 -18.28
CA TYR A 439 0.31 -7.38 -17.01
C TYR A 439 0.04 -8.88 -17.00
N VAL A 440 1.09 -9.65 -16.73
CA VAL A 440 0.99 -11.09 -16.54
C VAL A 440 1.37 -11.40 -15.10
N ARG A 441 0.61 -12.29 -14.48
CA ARG A 441 0.89 -12.84 -13.16
C ARG A 441 0.70 -14.35 -13.20
N GLU A 442 1.70 -15.08 -12.74
CA GLU A 442 1.71 -16.53 -12.66
C GLU A 442 2.24 -16.96 -11.30
N LEU A 443 1.70 -18.05 -10.76
CA LEU A 443 2.17 -18.67 -9.52
C LEU A 443 2.76 -20.02 -9.90
N VAL A 444 4.08 -20.15 -9.80
CA VAL A 444 4.83 -21.33 -10.28
C VAL A 444 5.89 -21.74 -9.25
N PRO A 445 6.21 -23.04 -9.11
CA PRO A 445 7.23 -23.48 -8.15
C PRO A 445 8.67 -23.21 -8.62
N ALA A 446 8.87 -23.04 -9.93
CA ALA A 446 10.12 -22.74 -10.58
C ALA A 446 9.88 -21.90 -11.84
N LEU A 447 10.89 -21.14 -12.28
CA LEU A 447 10.85 -20.26 -13.44
C LEU A 447 12.23 -20.17 -14.08
N THR A 448 12.35 -20.42 -15.37
CA THR A 448 13.57 -20.15 -16.14
C THR A 448 13.40 -18.91 -17.02
N VAL A 449 14.32 -17.97 -16.89
CA VAL A 449 14.35 -16.73 -17.68
C VAL A 449 15.68 -16.61 -18.42
N GLN A 450 15.62 -16.58 -19.74
CA GLN A 450 16.77 -16.33 -20.60
C GLN A 450 16.63 -14.94 -21.25
N VAL A 451 17.59 -14.06 -21.05
CA VAL A 451 17.72 -12.79 -21.76
C VAL A 451 18.45 -13.06 -23.08
N ASN A 452 17.81 -12.68 -24.20
CA ASN A 452 18.27 -13.03 -25.54
C ASN A 452 19.33 -12.06 -26.09
N GLU A 453 19.49 -10.90 -25.47
CA GLU A 453 20.40 -9.84 -25.87
C GLU A 453 21.57 -9.75 -24.87
N GLU A 454 21.89 -8.56 -24.36
CA GLU A 454 22.98 -8.34 -23.40
C GLU A 454 22.67 -8.91 -22.01
N SER A 455 23.71 -9.10 -21.20
CA SER A 455 23.55 -9.46 -19.80
C SER A 455 22.82 -8.37 -19.04
N VAL A 456 21.94 -8.77 -18.12
CA VAL A 456 21.13 -7.85 -17.31
C VAL A 456 21.43 -8.09 -15.84
N ALA A 457 21.45 -7.01 -15.07
CA ALA A 457 21.58 -7.06 -13.62
C ALA A 457 20.34 -7.69 -12.99
N ILE A 458 20.55 -8.70 -12.15
CA ILE A 458 19.54 -9.22 -11.24
C ILE A 458 19.68 -8.55 -9.88
N ALA A 459 18.56 -8.04 -9.35
CA ALA A 459 18.50 -7.52 -7.99
C ALA A 459 17.61 -8.40 -7.12
N THR A 460 18.14 -8.87 -5.99
CA THR A 460 17.44 -9.64 -4.96
C THR A 460 17.33 -8.80 -3.69
N ASP A 461 16.12 -8.70 -3.13
CA ASP A 461 15.82 -7.94 -1.91
C ASP A 461 16.31 -6.48 -1.89
N GLY A 462 16.54 -5.90 -3.07
CA GLY A 462 16.98 -4.52 -3.26
C GLY A 462 18.46 -4.36 -3.61
N GLU A 463 19.25 -5.43 -3.54
CA GLU A 463 20.68 -5.43 -3.85
C GLU A 463 20.97 -6.13 -5.18
N VAL A 464 21.92 -5.59 -5.96
CA VAL A 464 22.32 -6.19 -7.24
C VAL A 464 23.34 -7.29 -6.96
N VAL A 465 23.05 -8.52 -7.39
CA VAL A 465 23.89 -9.69 -7.08
C VAL A 465 24.75 -10.17 -8.24
N ALA A 466 24.29 -10.03 -9.48
CA ALA A 466 25.04 -10.45 -10.65
C ALA A 466 24.52 -9.79 -11.95
N ASP A 467 25.38 -9.73 -12.96
CA ASP A 467 25.00 -9.55 -14.37
C ASP A 467 25.05 -10.91 -15.07
N ALA A 468 23.94 -11.32 -15.68
CA ALA A 468 23.81 -12.65 -16.26
C ALA A 468 22.81 -12.65 -17.43
N ARG A 469 22.79 -13.74 -18.21
CA ARG A 469 21.83 -13.91 -19.31
C ARG A 469 20.80 -14.99 -19.02
N ARG A 470 21.10 -15.94 -18.15
CA ARG A 470 20.14 -16.97 -17.72
C ARG A 470 19.93 -16.88 -16.21
N PHE A 471 18.67 -17.01 -15.80
CA PHE A 471 18.24 -17.02 -14.42
C PHE A 471 17.28 -18.18 -14.22
N ASP A 472 17.68 -19.16 -13.42
CA ASP A 472 16.84 -20.27 -12.99
C ASP A 472 16.38 -19.98 -11.55
N PHE A 473 15.09 -19.74 -11.38
CA PHE A 473 14.45 -19.46 -10.10
C PHE A 473 13.75 -20.70 -9.58
N GLU A 474 13.95 -21.01 -8.32
CA GLU A 474 13.34 -22.14 -7.64
C GLU A 474 12.92 -21.75 -6.23
N THR A 475 11.99 -22.51 -5.67
CA THR A 475 11.64 -22.42 -4.25
C THR A 475 12.40 -23.48 -3.47
N GLU A 476 12.87 -23.11 -2.28
CA GLU A 476 13.40 -24.01 -1.26
C GLU A 476 12.35 -24.06 -0.13
N PRO A 477 11.41 -25.04 -0.16
CA PRO A 477 10.39 -25.13 0.87
C PRO A 477 10.99 -25.45 2.24
N ALA A 478 10.43 -24.86 3.28
CA ALA A 478 10.87 -25.05 4.67
C ALA A 478 12.39 -24.84 4.89
N ALA A 479 12.94 -23.81 4.24
CA ALA A 479 14.38 -23.52 4.25
C ALA A 479 14.92 -23.06 5.60
N VAL A 480 14.15 -22.25 6.35
CA VAL A 480 14.58 -21.74 7.65
C VAL A 480 13.48 -21.86 8.70
N ALA A 481 13.83 -22.34 9.89
CA ALA A 481 12.94 -22.32 11.04
C ALA A 481 13.01 -20.94 11.72
N VAL A 482 11.90 -20.23 11.81
CA VAL A 482 11.81 -18.91 12.45
C VAL A 482 11.10 -19.03 13.78
N TYR A 483 11.71 -18.53 14.86
CA TYR A 483 11.08 -18.49 16.18
C TYR A 483 9.81 -17.65 16.15
N ARG A 484 8.68 -18.27 16.52
CA ARG A 484 7.36 -17.64 16.55
C ARG A 484 6.45 -18.42 17.50
N ILE A 485 5.66 -17.71 18.30
CA ILE A 485 4.59 -18.33 19.09
C ILE A 485 3.45 -18.75 18.16
N THR A 486 2.97 -19.97 18.30
CA THR A 486 1.84 -20.48 17.55
C THR A 486 0.55 -19.93 18.15
N LYS A 487 -0.26 -19.24 17.32
CA LYS A 487 -1.55 -18.72 17.76
C LYS A 487 -2.56 -19.87 17.75
N ASN A 488 -2.86 -20.41 18.92
CA ASN A 488 -3.99 -21.32 19.14
C ASN A 488 -5.33 -20.69 18.76
#